data_AF-A0A5Z0DDR4-F1
#
_entry.id   AF-A0A5Z0DDR4-F1
#
_cell.length_a   1.000
_cell.length_b   1.000
_cell.length_c   1.000
_cell.angle_alpha   90.00
_cell.angle_beta   90.00
_cell.angle_gamma   90.00
#
_symmetry.space_group_name_H-M   'P 1'
#
loop_
_entity.id
_entity.type
_entity.pdbx_description
1 polymer ?
#
loop_
_entity_poly.entity_id
_entity_poly.type
_entity_poly.pdbx_seq_one_letter_code
_entity_poly.pdbx_strand_id
1 'polypeptide(L)' 'MASNHSGFFHTPRIGDEVIISFLDDDIDKPYVSSSLYNGANPSLVNLPFNDHQTSLSSKTIGVN' A
#
# COMPACT_ATOMS: atom_id res chain seq x y z
N MET A 1 -2.87 -9.90 5.43
CA MET A 1 -3.55 -11.03 6.11
C MET A 1 -4.18 -11.88 5.02
N ALA A 2 -3.84 -13.16 4.91
CA ALA A 2 -4.41 -14.03 3.88
C ALA A 2 -4.59 -15.45 4.43
N SER A 3 -5.72 -16.06 4.11
CA SER A 3 -6.08 -17.44 4.38
C SER A 3 -6.97 -17.94 3.23
N ASN A 4 -7.38 -19.21 3.28
CA ASN A 4 -8.25 -19.82 2.28
C ASN A 4 -9.57 -19.02 2.16
N HIS A 5 -9.73 -18.29 1.04
CA HIS A 5 -10.88 -17.40 0.73
C HIS A 5 -11.19 -16.31 1.79
N SER A 6 -10.22 -15.89 2.61
CA SER A 6 -10.42 -14.82 3.59
C SER A 6 -9.17 -14.00 3.83
N GLY A 7 -9.31 -12.71 4.14
CA GLY A 7 -8.18 -11.85 4.44
C GLY A 7 -8.41 -10.38 4.11
N PHE A 8 -7.31 -9.63 4.11
CA PHE A 8 -7.27 -8.23 3.70
C PHE A 8 -6.37 -8.13 2.47
N PHE A 9 -6.92 -7.60 1.38
CA PHE A 9 -6.23 -7.45 0.12
C PHE A 9 -6.54 -6.07 -0.46
N HIS A 10 -5.48 -5.36 -0.88
CA HIS A 10 -5.61 -4.15 -1.69
C HIS A 10 -4.63 -4.25 -2.86
N THR A 11 -5.07 -3.80 -4.03
CA THR A 11 -4.23 -3.76 -5.23
C THR A 11 -3.54 -2.40 -5.33
N PRO A 12 -2.20 -2.33 -5.43
CA PRO A 12 -1.50 -1.09 -5.76
C PRO A 12 -2.01 -0.49 -7.08
N ARG A 13 -2.11 0.83 -7.15
CA ARG A 13 -2.58 1.59 -8.31
C ARG A 13 -1.43 2.30 -9.01
N ILE A 14 -1.67 2.71 -10.25
CA ILE A 14 -0.69 3.50 -11.02
C ILE A 14 -0.39 4.80 -10.26
N GLY A 15 0.89 5.04 -10.00
CA GLY A 15 1.38 6.19 -9.24
C GLY A 15 1.63 5.93 -7.76
N ASP A 16 1.26 4.76 -7.23
CA ASP A 16 1.60 4.36 -5.87
C ASP A 16 3.09 3.98 -5.78
N GLU A 17 3.74 4.35 -4.67
CA GLU A 17 5.10 3.91 -4.37
C GLU A 17 5.07 2.59 -3.60
N VAL A 18 5.89 1.63 -4.03
CA VAL A 18 5.94 0.28 -3.48
C VAL A 18 7.38 -0.15 -3.20
N ILE A 19 7.54 -1.00 -2.18
CA ILE A 19 8.79 -1.71 -1.94
C ILE A 19 8.76 -3.02 -2.72
N ILE A 20 9.75 -3.21 -3.59
CA ILE A 20 10.00 -4.46 -4.30
C ILE A 20 11.05 -5.26 -3.53
N SER A 21 10.77 -6.53 -3.33
CA SER A 21 11.70 -7.51 -2.77
C SER A 21 11.84 -8.68 -3.73
N PHE A 22 12.90 -9.46 -3.57
CA PHE A 22 13.29 -10.50 -4.51
C PHE A 22 13.28 -11.85 -3.82
N LEU A 23 12.53 -12.81 -4.38
CA LEU A 23 12.46 -14.15 -3.83
C LEU A 23 13.82 -14.86 -4.02
N ASP A 24 14.35 -15.47 -2.95
CA ASP A 24 15.67 -16.12 -2.96
C ASP A 24 16.83 -15.21 -3.40
N ASP A 25 16.70 -13.89 -3.19
CA ASP A 25 17.65 -12.87 -3.63
C ASP A 25 17.86 -12.84 -5.16
N ASP A 26 16.88 -13.36 -5.91
CA ASP A 26 16.89 -13.44 -7.36
C ASP A 26 16.17 -12.24 -7.98
N ILE A 27 16.94 -11.35 -8.63
CA ILE A 27 16.41 -10.12 -9.26
C ILE A 27 15.32 -10.41 -10.31
N ASP A 28 15.32 -11.61 -10.90
CA ASP A 28 14.34 -12.04 -11.89
C ASP A 28 13.03 -12.52 -11.26
N LYS A 29 12.95 -12.59 -9.92
CA LYS A 29 11.75 -12.98 -9.16
C LYS A 29 11.27 -11.88 -8.20
N PRO A 30 10.85 -10.71 -8.73
CA PRO A 30 10.34 -9.63 -7.89
C PRO A 30 8.96 -9.94 -7.32
N TYR A 31 8.69 -9.42 -6.12
CA TYR A 31 7.36 -9.33 -5.54
C TYR A 31 7.19 -8.03 -4.74
N VAL A 32 5.95 -7.56 -4.62
CA VAL A 32 5.62 -6.37 -3.82
C VAL A 32 5.52 -6.77 -2.35
N SER A 33 6.33 -6.16 -1.48
CA SER A 33 6.32 -6.44 -0.04
C SER A 33 5.52 -5.42 0.77
N SER A 34 5.48 -4.16 0.35
CA SER A 34 4.67 -3.11 0.99
C SER A 34 4.45 -1.89 0.08
N SER A 35 3.61 -0.96 0.54
CA SER A 35 3.36 0.35 -0.08
C SER A 35 3.81 1.47 0.84
N LEU A 36 4.23 2.60 0.28
CA LEU A 36 4.75 3.76 1.00
C LEU A 36 3.94 5.03 0.69
N TYR A 37 3.83 5.89 1.71
CA TYR A 37 3.44 7.29 1.51
C TYR A 37 4.67 8.11 1.12
N ASN A 38 4.46 9.14 0.30
CA ASN A 38 5.49 10.07 -0.15
C ASN A 38 4.91 11.48 -0.35
N GLY A 39 5.68 12.41 -0.91
CA GLY A 39 5.22 13.80 -1.12
C GLY A 39 4.05 13.95 -2.11
N ALA A 40 3.86 13.02 -3.04
CA ALA A 40 2.74 13.01 -3.98
C ALA A 40 1.52 12.24 -3.44
N ASN A 41 1.76 11.20 -2.63
CA ASN A 41 0.75 10.40 -1.95
C ASN A 41 0.97 10.51 -0.43
N PRO A 42 0.50 11.58 0.23
CA PRO A 42 0.73 11.79 1.65
C PRO A 42 -0.08 10.82 2.52
N SER A 43 0.30 10.72 3.80
CA SER A 43 -0.43 9.94 4.79
C SER A 43 -1.89 10.37 4.90
N LEU A 44 -2.77 9.40 5.21
CA LEU A 44 -4.21 9.67 5.37
C LEU A 44 -4.53 10.62 6.52
N VAL A 45 -3.71 10.60 7.57
CA VAL A 45 -3.84 11.48 8.73
C VAL A 45 -2.77 12.56 8.71
N ASN A 46 -3.09 13.71 9.30
CA ASN A 46 -2.16 14.84 9.38
C ASN A 46 -1.11 14.59 10.48
N LEU A 47 0.08 14.14 10.08
CA LEU A 47 1.19 13.89 11.00
C LEU A 47 2.04 15.16 11.20
N PRO A 48 2.59 15.39 12.41
CA PRO A 48 2.55 14.51 13.58
C PRO A 48 1.31 14.70 14.48
N PHE A 49 0.46 15.69 14.22
CA PHE A 49 -0.63 16.09 15.13
C PHE A 49 -1.66 14.99 15.42
N ASN A 50 -1.90 14.11 14.45
CA ASN A 50 -2.86 13.01 14.55
C ASN A 50 -2.18 11.63 14.62
N ASP A 51 -1.00 11.53 15.24
CA ASP A 51 -0.26 10.28 15.42
C ASP A 51 -1.02 9.22 16.26
N HIS A 52 -2.01 9.63 17.04
CA HIS A 52 -2.91 8.75 17.79
C HIS A 52 -4.02 8.09 16.93
N GLN A 53 -4.14 8.44 15.64
CA GLN A 53 -5.22 7.95 14.78
C GLN A 53 -4.77 6.77 13.91
N THR A 54 -5.57 5.69 13.92
CA THR A 54 -5.46 4.58 12.96
C THR A 54 -6.56 4.74 11.91
N SER A 55 -6.20 4.70 10.62
CA SER A 55 -7.13 4.96 9.52
C SER A 55 -7.06 3.91 8.41
N LEU A 56 -8.20 3.61 7.81
CA LEU A 56 -8.34 2.88 6.56
C LEU A 56 -9.23 3.69 5.63
N SER A 57 -8.74 4.00 4.43
CA SER A 57 -9.50 4.75 3.42
C SER A 57 -9.43 4.05 2.08
N SER A 58 -10.48 4.22 1.26
CA SER A 58 -10.54 3.70 -0.10
C SER A 58 -10.97 4.83 -1.05
N LYS A 59 -10.50 4.76 -2.29
CA LYS A 59 -10.85 5.73 -3.33
C LYS A 59 -11.54 5.00 -4.47
N THR A 60 -12.71 5.46 -4.89
CA THR A 60 -13.40 4.92 -6.07
C THR A 60 -12.60 5.23 -7.34
N ILE A 61 -12.57 4.28 -8.28
CA ILE A 61 -11.98 4.46 -9.62
C ILE A 61 -13.13 4.46 -10.63
N GLY A 62 -13.22 5.48 -11.47
CA GLY A 62 -14.13 5.48 -12.63
C GLY A 62 -15.53 6.05 -12.41
N VAL A 63 -15.67 7.16 -11.67
CA VAL A 63 -16.85 8.04 -11.75
C VAL A 63 -16.40 9.49 -11.71
N ASN A 64 -16.70 10.24 -12.77
CA ASN A 64 -16.94 11.68 -12.70
C ASN A 64 -18.45 11.85 -12.49
#